data_AF-A0A925QPP6-F1
#
_entry.id   AF-A0A925QPP6-F1
#
_cell.length_a   1.000
_cell.length_b   1.000
_cell.length_c   1.000
_cell.angle_alpha   90.00
_cell.angle_beta   90.00
_cell.angle_gamma   90.00
#
_symmetry.space_group_name_H-M   'P 1'
#
loop_
_entity.id
_entity.type
_entity.pdbx_description
1 polymer ?
#
loop_
_entity_poly.entity_id
_entity_poly.type
_entity_poly.pdbx_seq_one_letter_code
_entity_poly.pdbx_strand_id
1 'polypeptide(L)' 'NGIRNMTIAPGNFGTPRMFGMPKEVQDALAASVPFPSRLGTPDDYAKLVKHIIENDMLNGEVIRLDGAIRLAPK' A
#
# COMPACT_ATOMS: atom_id res chain seq x y z
N ASN A 1 -14.25 25.14 5.72
CA ASN A 1 -12.80 24.95 5.48
C ASN A 1 -12.46 24.44 4.08
N GLY A 2 -13.32 23.71 3.36
CA GLY A 2 -13.01 23.30 1.98
C GLY A 2 -11.85 22.30 1.85
N ILE A 3 -11.51 21.61 2.95
CA ILE A 3 -10.41 20.65 3.01
C ILE A 3 -10.96 19.25 2.74
N ARG A 4 -10.38 18.55 1.76
CA ARG A 4 -10.68 17.14 1.49
C ARG A 4 -9.94 16.23 2.47
N ASN A 5 -10.54 15.10 2.83
CA ASN A 5 -9.94 14.11 3.73
C ASN A 5 -9.94 12.74 3.06
N MET A 6 -8.77 12.10 2.98
CA MET A 6 -8.59 10.80 2.34
C MET A 6 -7.64 9.95 3.17
N THR A 7 -7.80 8.63 3.08
CA THR A 7 -6.92 7.66 3.74
C THR A 7 -6.42 6.64 2.72
N ILE A 8 -5.15 6.26 2.82
CA ILE A 8 -4.60 5.12 2.08
C ILE A 8 -4.34 4.00 3.09
N ALA A 9 -4.86 2.81 2.81
CA ALA A 9 -4.61 1.59 3.56
C ALA A 9 -3.65 0.69 2.77
N PRO A 10 -2.32 0.77 3.02
CA PRO A 10 -1.35 -0.02 2.28
C PRO A 10 -1.36 -1.50 2.71
N GLY A 11 -1.01 -2.37 1.76
CA GLY A 11 -0.65 -3.77 2.03
C GLY A 11 0.83 -3.91 2.43
N ASN A 12 1.49 -4.95 1.89
CA ASN A 12 2.90 -5.20 2.16
C ASN A 12 3.79 -4.27 1.32
N PHE A 13 4.52 -3.35 1.97
CA PHE A 13 5.38 -2.34 1.34
C PHE A 13 6.81 -2.39 1.88
N GLY A 14 7.79 -2.35 0.98
CA GLY A 14 9.21 -2.29 1.30
C GLY A 14 9.58 -1.01 2.03
N THR A 15 9.45 -1.02 3.35
CA THR A 15 9.85 0.05 4.28
C THR A 15 11.11 -0.37 5.05
N PRO A 16 11.86 0.56 5.68
CA PRO A 16 13.03 0.21 6.48
C PRO A 16 12.75 -0.87 7.54
N ARG A 17 11.54 -0.89 8.12
CA ARG A 17 11.10 -1.95 9.05
C ARG A 17 11.07 -3.33 8.38
N MET A 18 10.54 -3.43 7.16
CA MET A 18 10.47 -4.70 6.43
C MET A 18 11.86 -5.19 6.00
N PHE A 19 12.76 -4.27 5.64
CA PHE A 19 14.12 -4.65 5.26
C PHE A 19 14.98 -5.16 6.43
N GLY A 20 14.57 -4.90 7.67
CA GLY A 20 15.18 -5.49 8.87
C GLY A 20 14.74 -6.93 9.16
N MET A 21 13.77 -7.49 8.42
CA MET A 21 13.32 -8.87 8.60
C MET A 21 14.23 -9.86 7.85
N PRO A 22 14.29 -11.13 8.26
CA PRO A 22 14.98 -12.18 7.49
C PRO A 22 14.47 -12.23 6.05
N LYS A 23 15.37 -12.53 5.11
CA LYS A 23 15.06 -12.50 3.68
C LYS A 23 13.93 -13.46 3.31
N GLU A 24 13.90 -14.62 3.94
CA GLU A 24 12.89 -15.65 3.74
C GLU A 24 11.48 -15.13 4.12
N VAL A 25 11.40 -14.28 5.15
CA VAL A 25 10.14 -13.65 5.58
C VAL A 25 9.71 -12.58 4.58
N GLN A 26 10.66 -11.79 4.07
CA GLN A 26 10.36 -10.79 3.03
C GLN A 26 9.84 -11.44 1.75
N ASP A 27 10.50 -12.51 1.30
CA ASP A 27 10.13 -13.25 0.09
C ASP A 27 8.76 -13.93 0.25
N ALA A 28 8.48 -14.52 1.43
CA ALA A 28 7.16 -15.09 1.72
C ALA A 28 6.05 -14.03 1.73
N LEU A 29 6.31 -12.85 2.31
CA LEU A 29 5.35 -11.74 2.31
C LEU A 29 5.13 -11.17 0.90
N ALA A 30 6.17 -11.12 0.07
CA ALA A 30 6.06 -10.72 -1.33
C ALA A 30 5.20 -11.72 -2.14
N ALA A 31 5.43 -13.03 -1.93
CA ALA A 31 4.68 -14.10 -2.60
C ALA A 31 3.20 -14.16 -2.18
N SER A 32 2.87 -13.67 -0.99
CA SER A 32 1.47 -13.62 -0.53
C SER A 32 0.61 -12.56 -1.25
N VAL A 33 1.23 -11.64 -1.99
CA VAL A 33 0.51 -10.62 -2.76
C VAL A 33 0.04 -11.23 -4.09
N PRO A 34 -1.28 -11.25 -4.40
CA PRO A 34 -1.80 -11.81 -5.63
C PRO A 34 -1.18 -11.22 -6.91
N PHE A 35 -1.30 -9.91 -7.12
CA PHE A 35 -0.65 -9.23 -8.25
C PHE A 35 -0.52 -7.72 -8.00
N PRO A 36 0.63 -7.10 -8.33
CA PRO A 36 1.88 -7.75 -8.72
C PRO A 36 2.51 -8.50 -7.53
N SER A 37 3.06 -9.70 -7.76
CA SER A 37 3.59 -10.59 -6.71
C SER A 37 4.96 -10.11 -6.18
N ARG A 38 4.96 -8.93 -5.57
CA ARG A 38 6.12 -8.28 -4.95
C ARG A 38 5.65 -7.36 -3.82
N LEU A 39 6.60 -6.87 -3.02
CA LEU A 39 6.34 -5.76 -2.12
C LEU A 39 6.06 -4.47 -2.91
N GLY A 40 5.14 -3.66 -2.40
CA GLY A 40 4.94 -2.29 -2.89
C GLY A 40 6.18 -1.44 -2.65
N THR A 41 6.46 -0.48 -3.53
CA THR A 41 7.55 0.48 -3.36
C THR A 41 7.03 1.82 -2.83
N PRO A 42 7.88 2.67 -2.24
CA PRO A 42 7.49 4.05 -1.90
C PRO A 42 6.90 4.82 -3.08
N ASP A 43 7.42 4.60 -4.30
CA ASP A 43 6.91 5.24 -5.52
C ASP A 43 5.49 4.79 -5.88
N ASP A 44 5.13 3.53 -5.63
CA ASP A 44 3.76 3.04 -5.85
C ASP A 44 2.76 3.76 -4.92
N TYR A 45 3.16 4.01 -3.67
CA TYR A 45 2.35 4.80 -2.72
C TYR A 45 2.26 6.27 -3.14
N ALA A 46 3.39 6.88 -3.52
CA ALA A 46 3.45 8.27 -3.93
C ALA A 46 2.58 8.58 -5.16
N LYS A 47 2.49 7.65 -6.12
CA LYS A 47 1.57 7.78 -7.27
C LYS A 47 0.12 7.93 -6.82
N LEU A 48 -0.34 7.13 -5.85
CA LEU A 48 -1.71 7.24 -5.34
C LEU A 48 -1.94 8.56 -4.59
N VAL A 49 -0.97 9.00 -3.78
CA VAL A 49 -1.03 10.31 -3.12
C VAL A 49 -1.20 11.42 -4.14
N LYS A 50 -0.42 11.39 -5.23
CA LYS A 50 -0.52 12.36 -6.32
C LYS A 50 -1.92 12.36 -6.94
N HIS A 51 -2.48 11.18 -7.25
CA HIS A 51 -3.84 11.08 -7.77
C HIS A 51 -4.92 11.63 -6.82
N ILE A 52 -4.75 11.44 -5.50
CA ILE A 52 -5.64 12.01 -4.49
C ILE A 52 -5.57 13.54 -4.48
N ILE A 53 -4.36 14.11 -4.59
CA ILE A 53 -4.15 15.56 -4.60
C ILE A 53 -4.74 16.19 -5.88
N GLU A 54 -4.55 15.55 -7.03
CA GLU A 54 -4.97 16.08 -8.34
C GLU A 54 -6.46 15.92 -8.65
N ASN A 55 -7.18 15.04 -7.95
CA ASN A 55 -8.60 14.80 -8.20
C ASN A 55 -9.50 15.39 -7.10
N ASP A 56 -10.22 16.46 -7.46
CA ASP A 56 -11.08 17.20 -6.53
C ASP A 56 -12.29 16.42 -6.02
N MET A 57 -12.72 15.37 -6.74
CA MET A 57 -13.87 14.56 -6.34
C MET A 57 -13.51 13.48 -5.33
N LEU A 58 -12.22 13.22 -5.08
CA LEU A 58 -11.80 12.27 -4.04
C LEU A 58 -11.88 12.92 -2.66
N ASN A 59 -12.88 12.52 -1.89
CA ASN A 59 -13.10 13.01 -0.53
C ASN A 59 -13.90 11.99 0.31
N GLY A 60 -13.47 11.77 1.54
CA GLY A 60 -14.18 10.93 2.53
C GLY A 60 -14.00 9.41 2.34
N GLU A 61 -12.94 8.97 1.66
CA GLU A 61 -12.75 7.55 1.31
C GLU A 61 -11.40 6.98 1.77
N VAL A 62 -11.38 5.65 1.93
CA VAL A 62 -10.22 4.82 2.22
C VAL A 62 -9.87 3.96 1.01
N ILE A 63 -8.73 4.20 0.39
CA ILE A 63 -8.27 3.40 -0.75
C ILE A 63 -7.30 2.33 -0.27
N ARG A 64 -7.63 1.06 -0.53
CA ARG A 64 -6.67 -0.04 -0.35
C ARG A 64 -5.65 -0.02 -1.48
N LEU A 65 -4.37 -0.05 -1.12
CA LEU A 65 -3.26 -0.15 -2.05
C LEU A 65 -2.40 -1.35 -1.66
N ASP A 66 -2.77 -2.54 -2.13
CA ASP A 66 -2.31 -3.77 -1.50
C ASP A 66 -2.14 -4.98 -2.44
N GLY A 67 -2.25 -4.79 -3.76
CA GLY A 67 -2.13 -5.89 -4.73
C GLY A 67 -3.19 -6.99 -4.56
N ALA A 68 -4.38 -6.63 -4.04
CA ALA A 68 -5.51 -7.51 -3.75
C ALA A 68 -5.30 -8.51 -2.59
N ILE A 69 -4.24 -8.36 -1.80
CA ILE A 69 -4.00 -9.24 -0.65
C ILE A 69 -5.13 -9.13 0.40
N ARG A 70 -5.44 -10.25 1.04
CA ARG A 70 -6.24 -10.32 2.28
C ARG A 70 -5.41 -11.07 3.30
N LEU A 71 -5.12 -10.42 4.42
CA LEU A 71 -4.31 -11.01 5.48
C LEU A 71 -5.14 -12.10 6.17
N ALA A 72 -4.69 -13.34 6.05
CA ALA A 72 -5.27 -14.45 6.79
C ALA A 72 -4.96 -14.30 8.29
N PRO A 73 -5.86 -14.75 9.18
CA PRO A 73 -5.54 -14.89 10.59
C PRO A 73 -4.31 -15.80 10.76
N LYS A 74 -3.46 -15.44 11.72
CA LYS A 74 -2.32 -16.27 12.15
C LYS A 74 -2.71 -17.10 13.37
#